data_AF-A0A7I7PGJ5-F1
#
_entry.id   AF-A0A7I7PGJ5-F1
#
_cell.length_a   1.000
_cell.length_b   1.000
_cell.length_c   1.000
_cell.angle_alpha   90.00
_cell.angle_beta   90.00
_cell.angle_gamma   90.00
#
_symmetry.space_group_name_H-M   'P 1'
#
loop_
_entity.id
_entity.type
_entity.pdbx_description
1 polymer ?
#
loop_
_entity_poly.entity_id
_entity_poly.type
_entity_poly.pdbx_seq_one_letter_code
_entity_poly.pdbx_strand_id
1 'polypeptide(L)'
;MSMNHDELNELRDYYDNTDVASEFAGAELDTRTTDEVMVSTSIRLPQSLVDKVRKQAAVLGIPSTTLMRQWVIEKATTPPPNAVVSVAELERFIAEHNRPIAS
;
A
#
# COMPACT_ATOMS: atom_id res chain seq x y z
N MET A 1 22.26 -10.50 -5.02
CA MET A 1 23.55 -10.54 -5.74
C MET A 1 24.16 -9.15 -5.65
N SER A 2 25.41 -9.03 -5.21
CA SER A 2 26.15 -7.75 -5.24
C SER A 2 26.96 -7.73 -6.53
N MET A 3 26.84 -6.67 -7.32
CA MET A 3 27.66 -6.48 -8.52
C MET A 3 29.12 -6.23 -8.12
N ASN A 4 30.06 -6.72 -8.93
CA ASN A 4 31.48 -6.49 -8.73
C ASN A 4 31.94 -5.18 -9.39
N HIS A 5 33.19 -4.78 -9.15
CA HIS A 5 33.70 -3.49 -9.62
C HIS A 5 33.77 -3.38 -11.15
N ASP A 6 34.08 -4.47 -11.84
CA ASP A 6 34.22 -4.51 -13.29
C ASP A 6 32.84 -4.41 -13.97
N GLU A 7 31.83 -5.10 -13.43
CA GLU A 7 30.43 -4.99 -13.85
C GLU A 7 29.89 -3.55 -13.69
N LEU A 8 30.31 -2.84 -12.64
CA LEU A 8 29.92 -1.45 -12.43
C LEU A 8 30.59 -0.50 -13.42
N ASN A 9 31.84 -0.76 -13.79
CA ASN A 9 32.56 0.04 -14.79
C ASN A 9 32.00 -0.20 -16.19
N GLU A 10 31.66 -1.44 -16.54
CA GLU A 10 31.00 -1.77 -17.80
C GLU A 10 29.62 -1.11 -17.91
N LEU A 11 28.83 -1.14 -16.84
CA LEU A 11 27.53 -0.46 -16.79
C LEU A 11 27.68 1.06 -16.98
N ARG A 12 28.72 1.64 -16.36
CA ARG A 12 29.04 3.06 -16.53
C ARG A 12 29.40 3.39 -17.97
N ASP A 13 30.33 2.64 -18.56
CA ASP A 13 30.78 2.86 -19.94
C ASP A 13 29.61 2.73 -20.93
N TYR A 14 28.70 1.80 -20.68
CA TYR A 14 27.47 1.64 -21.46
C TYR A 14 26.59 2.89 -21.42
N TYR A 15 26.26 3.39 -20.22
CA TYR A 15 25.39 4.57 -20.08
C TYR A 15 26.07 5.89 -20.48
N ASP A 16 27.39 6.00 -20.37
CA ASP A 16 28.14 7.18 -20.81
C ASP A 16 28.14 7.33 -22.35
N ASN A 17 27.96 6.23 -23.09
CA ASN A 17 28.06 6.21 -24.56
C ASN A 17 26.76 5.81 -25.29
N THR A 18 25.72 5.42 -24.56
CA THR A 18 24.43 5.00 -25.16
C THR A 18 23.38 6.09 -24.98
N ASP A 19 22.80 6.55 -26.09
CA ASP A 19 21.66 7.46 -26.04
C ASP A 19 20.39 6.71 -25.62
N VAL A 20 20.09 6.79 -24.32
CA VAL A 20 18.89 6.22 -23.72
C VAL A 20 17.66 7.10 -23.89
N ALA A 21 17.75 8.27 -24.53
CA ALA A 21 16.59 9.15 -24.74
C ALA A 21 15.47 8.45 -25.53
N SER A 22 15.85 7.52 -26.42
CA SER A 22 14.91 6.68 -27.16
C SER A 22 14.08 5.76 -26.26
N GLU A 23 14.61 5.33 -25.12
CA GLU A 23 13.91 4.51 -24.12
C GLU A 23 12.82 5.29 -23.37
N PHE A 24 12.96 6.62 -23.32
CA PHE A 24 12.00 7.54 -22.70
C PHE A 24 11.03 8.16 -23.71
N ALA A 25 11.16 7.88 -25.01
CA ALA A 25 10.33 8.48 -26.06
C ALA A 25 8.83 8.15 -25.91
N GLY A 26 8.49 7.05 -25.22
CA GLY A 26 7.12 6.65 -24.88
C GLY A 26 6.76 6.77 -23.40
N ALA A 27 7.62 7.38 -22.58
CA ALA A 27 7.35 7.54 -21.16
C ALA A 27 6.29 8.65 -20.96
N GLU A 28 5.24 8.34 -20.21
CA GLU A 28 4.27 9.35 -19.78
C GLU A 28 4.70 9.98 -18.45
N LEU A 29 4.54 11.31 -18.36
CA LEU A 29 4.72 12.02 -17.11
C LEU A 29 3.58 11.63 -16.15
N ASP A 30 3.93 10.98 -15.04
CA ASP A 30 2.97 10.69 -13.99
C ASP A 30 2.61 11.98 -13.23
N THR A 31 1.46 12.56 -13.58
CA THR A 31 0.92 13.76 -12.93
C THR A 31 -0.05 13.44 -11.80
N ARG A 32 -0.15 12.17 -11.36
CA ARG A 32 -1.07 11.79 -10.29
C ARG A 32 -0.66 12.45 -8.99
N THR A 33 -1.42 13.44 -8.57
CA THR A 33 -1.35 13.98 -7.21
C THR A 33 -2.26 13.15 -6.32
N THR A 34 -1.72 12.64 -5.21
CA THR A 34 -2.51 12.03 -4.15
C THR A 34 -2.85 13.08 -3.11
N ASP A 35 -4.11 13.11 -2.66
CA ASP A 35 -4.56 14.06 -1.62
C ASP A 35 -3.98 13.72 -0.24
N GLU A 36 -3.49 12.48 -0.04
CA GLU A 36 -2.96 12.00 1.22
C GLU A 36 -1.45 11.72 1.12
N VAL A 37 -0.67 12.45 1.90
CA VAL A 37 0.78 12.23 1.99
C VAL A 37 1.07 10.95 2.76
N MET A 38 1.64 9.96 2.07
CA MET A 38 2.08 8.72 2.71
C MET A 38 3.41 8.93 3.45
N VAL A 39 3.46 8.55 4.74
CA VAL A 39 4.69 8.57 5.55
C VAL A 39 5.21 7.15 5.73
N SER A 40 6.53 6.96 5.56
CA SER A 40 7.18 5.69 5.88
C SER A 40 7.58 5.66 7.36
N THR A 41 7.12 4.63 8.06
CA THR A 41 7.44 4.41 9.48
C THR A 41 8.13 3.05 9.64
N SER A 42 9.31 3.04 10.26
CA SER A 42 10.04 1.81 10.58
C SER A 42 9.71 1.34 11.99
N ILE A 43 9.21 0.11 12.10
CA ILE A 43 8.93 -0.55 13.39
C ILE A 43 9.72 -1.86 13.50
N ARG A 44 10.24 -2.15 14.69
CA ARG A 44 10.86 -3.45 14.99
C ARG A 44 9.82 -4.39 15.58
N LEU A 45 9.67 -5.56 14.97
CA LEU A 45 8.75 -6.60 15.40
C LEU A 45 9.52 -7.89 15.70
N PRO A 46 9.05 -8.72 16.66
CA PRO A 46 9.61 -10.05 16.87
C PRO A 46 9.53 -10.88 15.59
N GLN A 47 10.60 -11.62 15.27
CA GLN A 47 10.64 -12.49 14.09
C GLN A 47 9.47 -13.49 14.07
N SER A 48 9.16 -14.10 15.22
CA SER A 48 8.06 -15.06 15.36
C SER A 48 6.69 -14.45 15.02
N LEU A 49 6.50 -13.14 15.23
CA LEU A 49 5.30 -12.44 14.83
C LEU A 49 5.29 -12.23 13.31
N VAL A 50 6.38 -11.71 12.74
CA VAL A 50 6.49 -11.48 11.29
C VAL A 50 6.26 -12.78 10.50
N ASP A 51 6.77 -13.90 10.97
CA ASP A 51 6.59 -15.21 10.33
C ASP A 51 5.13 -15.69 10.36
N LYS A 52 4.37 -15.39 11.43
CA LYS A 52 2.93 -15.66 11.47
C LYS A 52 2.19 -14.83 10.43
N VAL A 53 2.53 -13.56 10.29
CA VAL A 53 1.91 -12.68 9.29
C VAL A 53 2.22 -13.16 7.88
N ARG A 54 3.46 -13.56 7.60
CA ARG A 54 3.85 -14.14 6.30
C ARG A 54 3.02 -15.37 5.94
N LYS A 55 2.81 -16.28 6.90
CA LYS A 55 1.97 -17.47 6.69
C LYS A 55 0.52 -17.11 6.36
N GLN A 56 -0.07 -16.17 7.09
CA GLN A 56 -1.45 -15.72 6.84
C GLN A 56 -1.59 -15.00 5.50
N ALA A 57 -0.63 -14.14 5.17
CA ALA A 57 -0.61 -13.43 3.90
C ALA A 57 -0.44 -14.38 2.71
N ALA A 58 0.36 -15.44 2.86
CA ALA A 58 0.52 -16.49 1.85
C ALA A 58 -0.80 -17.24 1.59
N VAL A 59 -1.60 -17.54 2.62
CA VAL A 59 -2.93 -18.16 2.46
C VAL A 59 -3.87 -17.24 1.68
N LEU A 60 -3.75 -15.93 1.87
CA LEU A 60 -4.54 -14.90 1.17
C LEU A 60 -3.99 -14.51 -0.21
N GLY A 61 -2.82 -15.03 -0.60
CA GLY A 61 -2.16 -14.68 -1.87
C GLY A 61 -1.66 -13.23 -1.96
N ILE A 62 -1.42 -12.56 -0.82
CA ILE A 62 -0.98 -11.15 -0.79
C ILE A 62 0.37 -10.97 -0.10
N PRO A 63 1.11 -9.87 -0.37
CA PRO A 63 2.32 -9.54 0.38
C PRO A 63 2.04 -9.33 1.87
N SER A 64 2.95 -9.79 2.73
CA SER A 64 2.83 -9.62 4.19
C SER A 64 2.71 -8.17 4.63
N THR A 65 3.36 -7.24 3.95
CA THR A 65 3.26 -5.79 4.22
C THR A 65 1.89 -5.23 3.85
N THR A 66 1.24 -5.76 2.81
CA THR A 66 -0.14 -5.42 2.45
C THR A 66 -1.11 -5.86 3.55
N LEU A 67 -0.96 -7.09 4.06
CA LEU A 67 -1.77 -7.60 5.16
C LEU A 67 -1.56 -6.76 6.44
N MET A 68 -0.32 -6.44 6.78
CA MET A 68 -0.02 -5.56 7.92
C MET A 68 -0.69 -4.19 7.78
N ARG A 69 -0.63 -3.58 6.59
CA ARG A 69 -1.28 -2.30 6.32
C ARG A 69 -2.79 -2.39 6.52
N GLN A 70 -3.42 -3.43 5.98
CA GLN A 70 -4.87 -3.65 6.13
C GLN A 70 -5.28 -3.73 7.60
N TRP A 71 -4.55 -4.50 8.43
CA TRP A 71 -4.85 -4.57 9.85
C TRP A 71 -4.66 -3.26 10.59
N VAL A 72 -3.63 -2.47 10.24
CA VAL A 72 -3.43 -1.15 10.85
C VAL A 72 -4.60 -0.23 10.51
N ILE A 73 -5.03 -0.20 9.25
CA ILE A 73 -6.19 0.59 8.80
C ILE A 73 -7.44 0.12 9.55
N GLU A 74 -7.74 -1.19 9.50
CA GLU A 74 -8.90 -1.78 10.16
C GLU A 74 -8.93 -1.42 11.65
N LYS A 75 -7.83 -1.61 12.38
CA LYS A 75 -7.77 -1.28 13.81
C LYS A 75 -7.86 0.22 14.09
N ALA A 76 -7.39 1.08 13.20
CA ALA A 76 -7.49 2.53 13.35
C ALA A 76 -8.88 3.07 13.02
N THR A 77 -9.59 2.45 12.07
CA THR A 77 -10.88 2.93 11.57
C THR A 77 -12.09 2.22 12.18
N THR A 78 -11.93 1.00 12.71
CA THR A 78 -13.03 0.28 13.35
C THR A 78 -13.35 0.91 14.71
N PRO A 79 -14.58 1.43 14.90
CA PRO A 79 -15.00 1.97 16.19
C PRO A 79 -14.93 0.88 17.27
N PRO A 80 -14.59 1.23 18.52
CA PRO A 80 -14.63 0.25 19.60
C PRO A 80 -16.07 -0.29 19.79
N PRO A 81 -16.26 -1.51 20.32
CA PRO A 81 -17.59 -2.11 20.46
C PRO A 81 -18.57 -1.31 21.32
N ASN A 82 -18.05 -0.45 22.19
CA ASN A 82 -18.81 0.48 23.03
C ASN A 82 -18.81 1.91 22.49
N ALA A 83 -18.46 2.10 21.22
CA ALA A 83 -18.57 3.40 20.57
C ALA A 83 -20.03 3.85 20.61
N VAL A 84 -20.26 5.02 21.21
CA VAL A 84 -21.56 5.67 21.20
C VAL A 84 -21.61 6.53 19.93
N VAL A 85 -22.62 6.30 19.10
CA VAL A 85 -22.92 7.14 17.93
C VAL A 85 -24.08 8.07 18.27
N SER A 86 -24.14 9.23 17.61
CA SER A 86 -25.29 10.12 17.79
C SER A 86 -26.55 9.51 17.16
N VAL A 87 -27.72 9.84 17.71
CA VAL A 87 -29.02 9.43 17.13
C VAL A 87 -29.15 9.93 15.69
N ALA A 88 -28.64 11.14 15.39
CA ALA A 88 -28.67 11.72 14.05
C ALA A 88 -27.84 10.92 13.02
N GLU A 89 -26.67 10.42 13.41
CA GLU A 89 -25.86 9.55 12.54
C GLU A 89 -26.55 8.22 12.27
N LEU A 90 -27.22 7.66 13.28
CA LEU A 90 -28.01 6.44 13.12
C LEU A 90 -29.21 6.65 12.17
N GLU A 91 -29.94 7.76 12.34
CA GLU A 91 -31.05 8.13 11.46
C GLU A 91 -30.59 8.28 10.00
N ARG A 92 -29.44 8.95 9.78
CA ARG A 92 -28.84 9.07 8.44
C ARG A 92 -28.48 7.72 7.84
N PHE A 93 -27.80 6.86 8.61
CA PHE A 93 -27.40 5.52 8.15
C PHE A 93 -28.62 4.68 7.73
N ILE A 94 -29.67 4.68 8.54
CA ILE A 94 -30.93 4.00 8.26
C ILE A 94 -31.55 4.53 6.96
N ALA A 95 -31.62 5.86 6.80
CA ALA A 95 -32.18 6.48 5.60
C ALA A 95 -31.41 6.13 4.32
N GLU A 96 -30.08 5.99 4.40
CA GLU A 96 -29.24 5.61 3.26
C GLU A 96 -29.42 4.13 2.86
N HIS A 97 -29.59 3.23 3.84
CA HIS A 97 -29.64 1.78 3.60
C HIS A 97 -31.06 1.22 3.45
N ASN A 98 -32.11 1.97 3.83
CA ASN A 98 -33.52 1.60 3.61
C ASN A 98 -34.11 2.12 2.31
N ARG A 99 -33.32 2.58 1.33
CA ARG A 99 -33.89 2.85 0.00
C ARG A 99 -34.34 1.53 -0.61
N PRO A 100 -35.66 1.36 -0.89
CA PRO A 100 -36.11 0.19 -1.61
C PRO A 100 -35.41 0.16 -2.97
N ILE A 101 -34.88 -1.00 -3.35
CA ILE A 101 -34.49 -1.27 -4.73
C ILE A 101 -35.76 -1.01 -5.55
N ALA A 102 -35.76 0.07 -6.33
CA ALA A 102 -36.85 0.35 -7.26
C ALA A 102 -36.91 -0.81 -8.26
N SER A 103 -37.99 -1.60 -8.19
CA SER A 103 -38.34 -2.60 -9.19
C SER A 103 -38.69 -1.98 -10.53
#